data_AF-A0A258JCT5-F1
#
_entry.id   AF-A0A258JCT5-F1
#
_cell.length_a   1.000
_cell.length_b   1.000
_cell.length_c   1.000
_cell.angle_alpha   90.00
_cell.angle_beta   90.00
_cell.angle_gamma   90.00
#
_symmetry.space_group_name_H-M   'P 1'
#
loop_
_entity.id
_entity.type
_entity.pdbx_description
1 polymer ?
#
loop_
_entity_poly.entity_id
_entity_poly.type
_entity_poly.pdbx_seq_one_letter_code
_entity_poly.pdbx_strand_id
1 'polypeptide(L)' 'MDSKLILSEETISNTIYYIRNQKVMLDRDLATLYGIETRVLKQAVKRNIS' A
#
# COMPACT_ATOMS: atom_id res chain seq x y z
N MET A 1 -13.86 -18.96 -3.06
CA MET A 1 -12.52 -18.74 -2.50
C MET A 1 -11.66 -18.31 -3.66
N ASP A 2 -11.24 -17.05 -3.69
CA ASP A 2 -10.20 -16.44 -4.56
C ASP A 2 -10.53 -14.97 -4.77
N SER A 3 -10.55 -14.19 -3.68
CA SER A 3 -10.41 -12.74 -3.78
C SER A 3 -8.95 -12.39 -4.00
N LYS A 4 -8.36 -12.93 -5.07
CA LYS A 4 -7.06 -12.49 -5.56
C LYS A 4 -7.34 -11.14 -6.19
N LEU A 5 -7.10 -10.07 -5.42
CA LEU A 5 -6.95 -8.73 -5.97
C LEU A 5 -5.95 -8.89 -7.13
N ILE A 6 -6.43 -8.86 -8.37
CA ILE A 6 -5.59 -8.90 -9.57
C ILE A 6 -4.94 -7.51 -9.65
N LEU A 7 -4.03 -7.25 -8.74
CA LEU A 7 -3.13 -6.13 -8.80
C LEU A 7 -2.07 -6.56 -9.81
N SER A 8 -2.11 -5.92 -10.98
CA SER A 8 -1.08 -6.11 -11.99
C SER A 8 0.28 -5.87 -11.32
N GLU A 9 1.22 -6.77 -11.58
CA GLU A 9 2.60 -6.68 -11.07
C GLU A 9 3.25 -5.34 -11.48
N GLU A 10 2.81 -4.82 -12.62
CA GLU A 10 3.17 -3.50 -13.14
C GLU A 10 2.67 -2.35 -12.23
N THR A 11 1.44 -2.43 -11.73
CA THR A 11 0.86 -1.41 -10.83
C THR A 11 1.60 -1.35 -9.50
N ILE A 12 1.97 -2.52 -8.95
CA ILE A 12 2.75 -2.59 -7.71
C ILE A 12 4.17 -2.04 -7.96
N SER A 13 4.79 -2.40 -9.08
CA SER A 13 6.15 -1.94 -9.40
C SER A 13 6.20 -0.42 -9.61
N ASN A 14 5.19 0.16 -10.25
CA ASN A 14 5.09 1.61 -10.49
C ASN A 14 4.86 2.45 -9.23
N THR A 15 4.40 1.83 -8.14
CA THR A 15 4.14 2.51 -6.85
C THR A 15 5.29 2.35 -5.86
N ILE A 16 6.36 1.63 -6.23
CA ILE A 16 7.58 1.46 -5.42
C ILE A 16 8.60 2.53 -5.81
N TYR A 17 8.92 3.40 -4.86
CA TYR A 17 9.93 4.45 -4.98
C TYR A 17 11.26 4.00 -4.38
N TYR A 18 12.37 4.45 -4.95
CA TYR A 18 13.69 4.30 -4.35
C TYR A 18 14.10 5.59 -3.64
N ILE A 19 14.08 5.58 -2.31
CA ILE A 19 14.44 6.72 -1.47
C ILE A 19 15.58 6.29 -0.55
N ARG A 20 16.73 6.98 -0.61
CA ARG A 20 17.91 6.68 0.25
C ARG A 20 18.32 5.19 0.20
N ASN A 21 18.39 4.62 -1.00
CA ASN A 21 18.68 3.20 -1.25
C ASN A 21 17.64 2.20 -0.68
N GLN A 22 16.42 2.65 -0.37
CA GLN A 22 15.36 1.78 0.14
C GLN A 22 14.13 1.85 -0.76
N LYS A 23 13.50 0.68 -0.96
CA LYS A 23 12.19 0.57 -1.62
C LYS A 23 11.12 1.04 -0.66
N VAL A 24 10.40 2.09 -1.03
CA VAL A 24 9.35 2.74 -0.21
C VAL A 24 8.09 2.83 -1.05
N MET A 25 6.95 2.47 -0.47
CA MET A 25 5.62 2.75 -1.04
C MET A 25 4.95 3.82 -0.19
N LEU A 26 4.34 4.83 -0.83
CA LEU A 26 3.65 5.88 -0.10
C LEU A 26 2.31 5.36 0.44
N ASP A 27 1.84 5.96 1.54
CA ASP A 27 0.58 5.62 2.18
C ASP A 27 -0.62 5.77 1.23
N ARG A 28 -0.60 6.78 0.35
CA ARG A 28 -1.62 6.97 -0.68
C ARG A 28 -1.73 5.79 -1.64
N ASP A 29 -0.60 5.31 -2.13
CA ASP A 29 -0.54 4.26 -3.14
C ASP A 29 -0.90 2.93 -2.52
N LEU A 30 -0.45 2.70 -1.29
CA LEU A 30 -0.85 1.55 -0.48
C LEU A 30 -2.36 1.55 -0.21
N ALA A 31 -2.95 2.70 0.12
CA ALA A 31 -4.39 2.81 0.32
C ALA A 31 -5.19 2.51 -0.96
N THR A 32 -4.74 3.03 -2.11
CA THR A 32 -5.32 2.72 -3.43
C THR A 32 -5.18 1.25 -3.78
N LEU A 33 -4.03 0.63 -3.48
CA LEU A 33 -3.76 -0.79 -3.69
C LEU A 33 -4.77 -1.68 -2.97
N TYR A 34 -5.09 -1.31 -1.72
CA TYR A 34 -6.07 -2.02 -0.90
C TYR A 34 -7.52 -1.57 -1.13
N GLY A 35 -7.76 -0.58 -2.01
CA GLY A 35 -9.09 -0.04 -2.26
C GLY A 35 -9.73 0.63 -1.05
N ILE A 36 -8.92 1.17 -0.13
CA ILE A 36 -9.37 1.82 1.11
C ILE A 36 -8.98 3.29 1.15
N GLU A 37 -9.64 4.05 2.02
CA GLU A 37 -9.21 5.41 2.31
C GLU A 37 -7.89 5.43 3.10
N THR A 38 -7.05 6.42 2.81
CA THR A 38 -5.77 6.62 3.52
C THR A 38 -5.97 6.84 5.03
N ARG A 39 -7.11 7.38 5.44
CA ARG A 39 -7.50 7.54 6.86
C ARG A 39 -7.65 6.19 7.56
N VAL A 40 -8.29 5.22 6.91
CA VAL A 40 -8.49 3.86 7.43
C VAL A 40 -7.15 3.15 7.58
N LEU A 41 -6.27 3.29 6.57
CA LEU A 41 -4.90 2.77 6.62
C LEU A 41 -4.14 3.34 7.83
N LYS A 42 -4.15 4.68 8.01
CA LYS A 42 -3.49 5.34 9.14
C LYS A 42 -4.06 4.89 10.49
N GLN A 43 -5.37 4.68 10.59
CA GLN A 43 -6.01 4.19 11.81
C GLN A 43 -5.57 2.75 12.14
N ALA A 44 -5.53 1.86 11.14
CA ALA A 44 -5.07 0.49 11.32
C ALA A 44 -3.60 0.41 11.76
N VAL A 45 -2.73 1.21 11.13
CA VAL A 45 -1.31 1.30 11.49
C VAL A 45 -1.13 1.76 12.95
N LYS A 46 -1.82 2.83 13.36
CA LYS A 46 -1.77 3.32 14.75
C LYS A 46 -2.21 2.27 15.78
N ARG A 47 -3.22 1.46 15.43
CA ARG A 47 -3.72 0.39 16.31
C ARG A 47 -2.71 -0.76 16.44
N ASN A 48 -2.02 -1.11 15.37
CA ASN A 48 -1.11 -2.27 15.34
C ASN A 48 0.29 -1.97 15.86
N ILE A 49 0.72 -0.70 15.86
CA ILE A 49 2.02 -0.29 16.40
C ILE A 49 1.96 -0.02 17.92
N SER A 50 0.76 0.01 18.50
CA SER A 50 0.56 0.19 19.95
C SER A 50 0.89 -1.04 20.77
#